data_AF-A0A9D7X6N6-F1
#
_entry.id   AF-A0A9D7X6N6-F1
#
_cell.length_a   1.000
_cell.length_b   1.000
_cell.length_c   1.000
_cell.angle_alpha   90.00
_cell.angle_beta   90.00
_cell.angle_gamma   90.00
#
_symmetry.space_group_name_H-M   'P 1'
#
loop_
_entity.id
_entity.type
_entity.pdbx_description
1 polymer ?
#
loop_
_entity_poly.entity_id
_entity_poly.type
_entity_poly.pdbx_seq_one_letter_code
_entity_poly.pdbx_strand_id
1 'polypeptide(L)'
;MSELDTIRERNARVEADKAWETSWTRRLIIAGGTYIVVCVYLSFLDVQGAALHALVPPGAYLISTLTLPVCKRVWLERVYKKGNST
;
A
#
# COMPACT_ATOMS: atom_id res chain seq x y z
N MET A 1 24.42 13.49 25.91
CA MET A 1 23.38 12.76 25.17
C MET A 1 23.85 11.33 25.06
N SER A 2 23.10 10.35 25.57
CA SER A 2 23.56 8.96 25.61
C SER A 2 23.39 8.29 24.24
N GLU A 3 24.16 7.24 23.93
CA GLU A 3 23.99 6.44 22.70
C GLU A 3 22.54 5.93 22.55
N LEU A 4 21.88 5.62 23.68
CA LEU A 4 20.48 5.18 23.71
C LEU A 4 19.51 6.25 23.19
N ASP A 5 19.76 7.53 23.48
CA ASP A 5 18.91 8.63 23.03
C ASP A 5 19.02 8.80 21.50
N THR A 6 20.23 8.65 20.96
CA THR A 6 20.49 8.76 19.51
C THR A 6 19.84 7.61 18.74
N ILE A 7 19.88 6.39 19.30
CA ILE A 7 19.23 5.22 18.71
C ILE A 7 17.70 5.38 18.74
N ARG A 8 17.14 5.88 19.85
CA ARG A 8 15.70 6.14 19.98
C ARG A 8 15.19 7.17 18.97
N GLU A 9 15.89 8.29 18.79
CA GLU A 9 15.49 9.31 17.82
C GLU A 9 15.49 8.78 16.37
N ARG A 10 16.48 7.96 16.01
CA ARG A 10 16.52 7.33 14.68
C ARG A 10 15.41 6.32 14.49
N ASN A 11 15.16 5.47 15.48
CA ASN A 11 14.07 4.48 15.42
C ASN A 11 12.70 5.14 15.33
N ALA A 12 12.48 6.25 16.05
CA ALA A 12 11.22 7.00 15.99
C ALA A 12 10.91 7.51 14.57
N ARG A 13 11.93 8.02 13.85
CA ARG A 13 11.78 8.43 12.44
C ARG A 13 11.42 7.25 11.54
N VAL A 14 12.12 6.13 11.70
CA VAL A 14 11.87 4.92 10.91
C VAL A 14 10.47 4.35 11.16
N GLU A 15 9.99 4.38 12.40
CA GLU A 15 8.64 3.95 12.74
C GLU A 15 7.56 4.87 12.18
N ALA A 16 7.79 6.19 12.19
CA ALA A 16 6.90 7.15 11.55
C ALA A 16 6.81 6.94 10.03
N ASP A 17 7.94 6.70 9.36
CA ASP A 17 7.97 6.39 7.93
C ASP A 17 7.23 5.08 7.61
N LYS A 18 7.46 4.02 8.42
CA LYS A 18 6.72 2.76 8.29
C LYS A 18 5.21 2.94 8.50
N ALA A 19 4.82 3.78 9.46
CA ALA A 19 3.42 4.09 9.71
C ALA A 19 2.80 4.82 8.51
N TRP A 20 3.52 5.76 7.90
CA TRP A 20 3.09 6.40 6.66
C TRP A 20 2.97 5.42 5.49
N GLU A 21 3.95 4.52 5.33
CA GLU A 21 3.97 3.45 4.33
C GLU A 21 2.89 2.38 4.52
N THR A 22 2.23 2.34 5.68
CA THR A 22 1.11 1.43 5.93
C THR A 22 -0.22 2.16 6.04
N SER A 23 -0.21 3.49 6.18
CA SER A 23 -1.37 4.34 6.39
C SER A 23 -2.40 4.28 5.25
N TRP A 24 -3.67 4.51 5.62
CA TRP A 24 -4.76 4.72 4.66
C TRP A 24 -4.63 6.03 3.90
N THR A 25 -4.03 7.06 4.52
CA THR A 25 -3.81 8.36 3.89
C THR A 25 -3.03 8.23 2.59
N ARG A 26 -1.90 7.50 2.59
CA ARG A 26 -1.14 7.26 1.35
C ARG A 26 -1.94 6.48 0.31
N ARG A 27 -2.69 5.46 0.74
CA ARG A 27 -3.51 4.63 -0.17
C ARG A 27 -4.59 5.45 -0.86
N LEU A 28 -5.25 6.35 -0.12
CA LEU A 28 -6.29 7.23 -0.65
C LEU A 28 -5.70 8.30 -1.58
N ILE A 29 -4.53 8.85 -1.27
CA ILE A 29 -3.82 9.79 -2.16
C ILE A 29 -3.48 9.10 -3.49
N ILE A 30 -2.92 7.90 -3.44
CA ILE A 30 -2.56 7.14 -4.65
C ILE A 30 -3.81 6.74 -5.44
N ALA A 31 -4.84 6.22 -4.77
CA ALA A 31 -6.09 5.82 -5.42
C ALA A 31 -6.82 7.01 -6.05
N GLY A 32 -6.94 8.13 -5.33
CA GLY A 32 -7.55 9.36 -5.83
C GLY A 32 -6.77 9.98 -7.00
N GLY A 33 -5.45 10.07 -6.89
CA GLY A 33 -4.61 10.58 -7.98
C GLY A 33 -4.69 9.71 -9.23
N THR A 34 -4.63 8.39 -9.07
CA THR A 34 -4.78 7.44 -10.19
C THR A 34 -6.15 7.57 -10.84
N TYR A 35 -7.22 7.65 -10.04
CA TYR A 35 -8.58 7.84 -10.54
C TYR A 35 -8.69 9.10 -11.41
N ILE A 36 -8.20 10.24 -10.91
CA ILE A 36 -8.26 11.51 -11.64
C ILE A 36 -7.50 11.42 -12.96
N VAL A 37 -6.26 10.93 -12.94
CA VAL A 37 -5.42 10.82 -14.15
C VAL A 37 -6.08 9.93 -15.20
N VAL A 38 -6.57 8.76 -14.80
CA VAL A 38 -7.21 7.81 -15.73
C VAL A 38 -8.55 8.33 -16.22
N CYS A 39 -9.34 8.99 -15.37
CA CYS A 39 -10.60 9.60 -15.76
C CYS A 39 -10.37 10.67 -16.82
N VAL A 40 -9.43 11.59 -16.59
CA VAL A 40 -9.05 12.63 -17.57
C VAL A 40 -8.58 12.00 -18.87
N TYR A 41 -7.69 11.00 -18.81
CA TYR A 41 -7.18 10.31 -20.00
C TYR A 41 -8.29 9.63 -20.82
N LEU A 42 -9.21 8.92 -20.16
CA LEU A 42 -10.32 8.24 -20.84
C LEU A 42 -11.36 9.22 -21.39
N SER A 43 -11.58 10.35 -20.70
CA SER A 43 -12.40 11.44 -21.23
C SER A 43 -11.80 12.07 -22.48
N PHE A 44 -10.47 12.22 -22.56
CA PHE A 44 -9.79 12.67 -23.78
C PHE A 44 -9.97 11.73 -24.98
N LEU A 45 -10.19 10.44 -24.72
CA LEU A 45 -10.41 9.42 -25.75
C LEU A 45 -11.89 9.21 -26.12
N ASP A 46 -12.79 10.04 -25.57
CA ASP A 46 -14.24 9.94 -25.76
C ASP A 46 -14.81 8.53 -25.46
N VAL A 47 -14.20 7.84 -24.48
CA VAL A 47 -14.63 6.51 -24.07
C VAL A 47 -15.92 6.63 -23.28
N GLN A 48 -16.99 5.97 -23.75
CA GLN A 48 -18.24 5.87 -23.02
C GLN A 48 -18.00 5.22 -21.65
N GLY A 49 -18.55 5.81 -20.59
CA GLY A 49 -18.35 5.31 -19.23
C GLY A 49 -16.94 5.52 -18.66
N ALA A 50 -16.17 6.50 -19.18
CA ALA A 50 -14.82 6.84 -18.71
C ALA A 50 -14.69 6.89 -17.17
N ALA A 51 -15.65 7.48 -16.46
CA ALA A 51 -15.63 7.56 -15.01
C ALA A 51 -15.73 6.19 -14.29
N LEU A 52 -16.49 5.24 -14.87
CA LEU A 52 -16.59 3.87 -14.35
C LEU A 52 -15.31 3.09 -14.64
N HIS A 53 -14.79 3.20 -15.86
CA HIS A 53 -13.55 2.52 -16.26
C HIS A 53 -12.32 3.05 -15.49
N ALA A 54 -12.31 4.34 -15.13
CA ALA A 54 -11.26 4.94 -14.33
C ALA A 54 -11.19 4.40 -12.89
N LEU A 55 -12.23 3.73 -12.39
CA LEU A 55 -12.19 3.05 -11.08
C LEU A 55 -11.41 1.74 -11.10
N VAL A 56 -11.20 1.14 -12.28
CA VAL A 56 -10.54 -0.17 -12.38
C VAL A 56 -9.11 -0.13 -11.84
N PRO A 57 -8.23 0.81 -12.23
CA PRO A 57 -6.87 0.87 -11.70
C PRO A 57 -6.76 1.15 -10.19
N PRO A 58 -7.44 2.17 -9.61
CA PRO A 58 -7.38 2.41 -8.16
C PRO A 58 -8.07 1.29 -7.36
N GLY A 59 -9.14 0.69 -7.91
CA GLY A 59 -9.79 -0.47 -7.30
C GLY A 59 -8.86 -1.67 -7.23
N ALA A 60 -8.19 -2.01 -8.33
CA ALA A 60 -7.21 -3.08 -8.37
C ALA A 60 -6.05 -2.82 -7.38
N TYR A 61 -5.52 -1.60 -7.36
CA TYR A 61 -4.49 -1.19 -6.40
C TYR A 61 -4.94 -1.41 -4.95
N LEU A 62 -6.13 -0.92 -4.56
CA LEU A 62 -6.64 -1.08 -3.20
C LEU A 62 -6.81 -2.56 -2.84
N ILE A 63 -7.42 -3.36 -3.74
CA ILE A 63 -7.58 -4.80 -3.54
C ILE A 63 -6.21 -5.46 -3.32
N SER A 64 -5.21 -5.17 -4.15
CA SER A 64 -3.85 -5.71 -3.99
C SER A 64 -3.22 -5.32 -2.65
N THR A 65 -3.35 -4.06 -2.21
CA THR A 65 -2.78 -3.62 -0.92
C THR A 65 -3.41 -4.31 0.29
N LEU A 66 -4.68 -4.74 0.19
CA LEU A 66 -5.40 -5.45 1.25
C LEU A 66 -5.20 -6.96 1.20
N THR A 67 -5.06 -7.55 0.02
CA THR A 67 -4.88 -9.00 -0.15
C THR A 67 -3.43 -9.44 0.07
N LEU A 68 -2.44 -8.65 -0.34
CA LEU A 68 -1.02 -9.02 -0.20
C LEU A 68 -0.60 -9.38 1.24
N PRO A 69 -1.01 -8.66 2.31
CA PRO A 69 -0.72 -9.06 3.69
C PRO A 69 -1.32 -10.43 4.05
N VAL A 70 -2.53 -10.72 3.57
CA VAL A 70 -3.21 -12.02 3.79
C VAL A 70 -2.48 -13.12 3.03
N CYS A 71 -2.15 -12.90 1.76
CA CYS A 71 -1.36 -13.83 0.96
C CYS A 71 0.00 -14.10 1.60
N LYS A 72 0.67 -13.06 2.11
CA LYS A 72 1.94 -13.18 2.84
C LYS A 72 1.77 -14.04 4.09
N ARG A 73 0.72 -13.85 4.88
CA ARG A 73 0.45 -14.67 6.07
C ARG A 73 0.26 -16.14 5.69
N VAL A 74 -0.56 -16.43 4.69
CA VAL A 74 -0.80 -17.81 4.21
C VAL A 74 0.48 -18.45 3.70
N TRP A 75 1.29 -17.72 2.95
CA TRP A 75 2.58 -18.21 2.45
C TRP A 75 3.55 -18.49 3.60
N LEU A 76 3.61 -17.62 4.61
CA LEU A 76 4.43 -17.85 5.79
C LEU A 76 4.01 -19.12 6.56
N GLU A 77 2.70 -19.36 6.73
CA GLU A 77 2.20 -20.53 7.45
C GLU A 77 2.39 -21.85 6.69
N ARG A 78 2.24 -21.84 5.36
CA ARG A 78 2.22 -23.07 4.54
C ARG A 78 3.55 -23.39 3.88
N VAL A 79 4.33 -22.38 3.53
CA VAL A 79 5.58 -22.54 2.75
C VAL A 79 6.80 -22.25 3.63
N TYR A 80 6.75 -21.19 4.44
CA TYR A 80 7.85 -20.86 5.34
C TYR A 80 7.71 -21.60 6.68
N LYS A 81 8.09 -22.88 6.70
CA LYS A 81 8.42 -23.56 7.97
C LYS A 81 9.60 -22.83 8.61
N LYS A 82 9.36 -21.98 9.62
CA LYS A 82 10.38 -21.76 10.64
C LYS A 82 10.61 -23.14 11.23
N GLY A 83 11.78 -23.73 10.98
CA GLY A 83 12.11 -25.04 11.53
C GLY A 83 11.79 -25.01 13.01
N ASN A 84 10.87 -25.88 13.44
CA ASN A 84 10.70 -26.19 14.85
C ASN A 84 12.07 -26.66 15.33
N SER A 85 12.79 -25.76 15.98
CA SER A 85 13.84 -26.13 16.91
C SER A 85 13.10 -26.22 18.23
N THR A 86 13.04 -27.45 18.75
CA THR A 86 12.38 -27.94 19.98
C THR A 86 10.86 -27.92 19.99
#